data_AF-A0A2Y9KEM0-F1
#
_entry.id   AF-A0A2Y9KEM0-F1
#
_cell.length_a   1.000
_cell.length_b   1.000
_cell.length_c   1.000
_cell.angle_alpha   90.00
_cell.angle_beta   90.00
_cell.angle_gamma   90.00
#
_symmetry.space_group_name_H-M   'P 1'
#
loop_
_entity.id
_entity.type
_entity.pdbx_description
1 polymer ?
#
loop_
_entity_poly.entity_id
_entity_poly.type
_entity_poly.pdbx_seq_one_letter_code
_entity_poly.pdbx_strand_id
1 'polypeptide(L)'
;MPILEPDTEQSMDVILVGSSELSAPASPAPCRGLLAHEIRVNQRDIEDVCICCGSFQVHTQHPLFEGGMCAPCKDKFLDCLFLYDDDGYQSYCSICCAGETLLICENPDCTRCYCFECVDTLVGPGTSGRAQAMSNWVCFLCLPFPRSGLLQRRQKWRGGLKAFCDRESNSLETYKTVPVWKREPVRVLSLFGDIRRELMSLGFLESGSAPGGLKHLDDVTDVVRKDVEAWGPFDLVYGATPPVGQACDHPPVWYLFQFHRVLQYARPSPGSRQPFFWMFVDSLVLSQDDRRVATRFLEADPVTIQDVCGQAVQDAVHVWSNIPAVRRFPALGPGSPRRIVPAGSGQAEDKAPRPGTCQAGEELFSPPERIFQVFSTELTSSL
;
A
#
# COMPACT_ATOMS: atom_id res chain seq x y z
N MET A 1 28.08 -9.11 76.60
CA MET A 1 27.78 -10.47 77.12
C MET A 1 26.46 -10.38 77.89
N PRO A 2 25.44 -11.20 77.65
CA PRO A 2 25.16 -12.15 76.55
C PRO A 2 23.90 -11.71 75.73
N ILE A 3 23.76 -11.98 74.43
CA ILE A 3 23.32 -13.21 73.71
C ILE A 3 21.99 -13.79 74.25
N LEU A 4 20.95 -13.77 73.40
CA LEU A 4 19.93 -14.81 73.21
C LEU A 4 19.01 -14.41 72.04
N GLU A 5 19.15 -15.08 70.89
CA GLU A 5 18.04 -15.34 69.96
C GLU A 5 17.30 -16.61 70.44
N PRO A 6 16.06 -16.92 69.99
CA PRO A 6 15.84 -17.49 68.65
C PRO A 6 14.50 -17.09 67.96
N ASP A 7 14.49 -17.33 66.64
CA ASP A 7 13.42 -17.83 65.76
C ASP A 7 11.94 -17.47 66.03
N THR A 8 11.21 -17.02 65.00
CA THR A 8 10.27 -17.87 64.22
C THR A 8 9.63 -17.03 63.08
N GLU A 9 9.64 -17.57 61.86
CA GLU A 9 8.89 -17.06 60.71
C GLU A 9 7.37 -17.10 60.95
N GLN A 10 6.66 -16.01 60.61
CA GLN A 10 5.26 -16.16 60.18
C GLN A 10 4.84 -15.04 59.21
N SER A 11 4.65 -15.48 57.97
CA SER A 11 4.02 -14.78 56.84
C SER A 11 2.61 -14.28 57.19
N MET A 12 2.29 -13.02 56.87
CA MET A 12 0.92 -12.55 56.64
C MET A 12 0.89 -11.35 55.69
N ASP A 13 0.11 -11.51 54.62
CA ASP A 13 -0.18 -10.55 53.56
C ASP A 13 -0.79 -9.24 54.08
N VAL A 14 -0.28 -8.11 53.58
CA VAL A 14 -0.90 -6.79 53.76
C VAL A 14 -1.72 -6.46 52.52
N ILE A 15 -3.05 -6.51 52.68
CA ILE A 15 -4.03 -5.94 51.75
C ILE A 15 -4.03 -4.42 51.93
N LEU A 16 -3.74 -3.66 50.86
CA LEU A 16 -3.96 -2.23 50.78
C LEU A 16 -4.92 -1.92 49.63
N VAL A 17 -6.18 -1.70 49.99
CA VAL A 17 -7.23 -1.10 49.15
C VAL A 17 -7.03 0.42 49.16
N GLY A 18 -6.95 1.04 47.99
CA GLY A 18 -6.82 2.48 47.84
C GLY A 18 -7.38 3.01 46.53
N SER A 19 -8.63 3.46 46.58
CA SER A 19 -9.23 4.57 45.81
C SER A 19 -9.47 4.39 44.31
N SER A 20 -10.64 3.86 43.97
CA SER A 20 -11.25 4.00 42.64
C SER A 20 -11.76 5.42 42.42
N GLU A 21 -11.11 6.18 41.55
CA GLU A 21 -11.73 7.34 40.91
C GLU A 21 -12.71 6.84 39.84
N LEU A 22 -13.98 7.22 40.01
CA LEU A 22 -15.07 6.93 39.08
C LEU A 22 -14.82 7.62 37.74
N SER A 23 -14.32 6.87 36.77
CA SER A 23 -14.30 7.27 35.36
C SER A 23 -15.71 7.13 34.78
N ALA A 24 -16.16 8.15 34.04
CA ALA A 24 -17.41 8.14 33.30
C ALA A 24 -17.50 6.91 32.38
N PRO A 25 -18.69 6.33 32.13
CA PRO A 25 -18.81 5.13 31.32
C PRO A 25 -18.36 5.43 29.90
N ALA A 26 -17.46 4.58 29.39
CA ALA A 26 -17.09 4.53 27.98
C ALA A 26 -18.37 4.46 27.13
N SER A 27 -18.45 5.32 26.11
CA SER A 27 -19.46 5.24 25.06
C SER A 27 -19.57 3.79 24.54
N PRO A 28 -20.79 3.25 24.33
CA PRO A 28 -20.97 1.84 24.00
C PRO A 28 -20.24 1.51 22.69
N ALA A 29 -19.47 0.42 22.71
CA ALA A 29 -18.74 -0.07 21.55
C ALA A 29 -19.69 -0.28 20.36
N PRO A 30 -19.34 0.15 19.13
CA PRO A 30 -20.16 -0.11 17.96
C PRO A 30 -20.31 -1.62 17.72
N CYS A 31 -21.51 -2.16 17.95
CA CYS A 31 -21.83 -3.57 17.74
C CYS A 31 -22.36 -3.77 16.32
N ARG A 32 -21.49 -4.23 15.40
CA ARG A 32 -21.88 -4.63 14.03
C ARG A 32 -23.08 -5.57 13.97
N GLY A 33 -23.24 -6.45 14.97
CA GLY A 33 -24.37 -7.38 15.05
C GLY A 33 -25.76 -6.70 15.08
N LEU A 34 -25.83 -5.42 15.43
CA LEU A 34 -27.09 -4.66 15.45
C LEU A 34 -27.36 -3.93 14.13
N LEU A 35 -26.38 -3.79 13.25
CA LEU A 35 -26.50 -2.98 12.03
C LEU A 35 -27.66 -3.43 11.13
N ALA A 36 -27.77 -4.74 10.89
CA ALA A 36 -28.86 -5.29 10.08
C ALA A 36 -30.23 -5.06 10.74
N HIS A 37 -30.31 -5.11 12.08
CA HIS A 37 -31.53 -4.85 12.83
C HIS A 37 -31.94 -3.37 12.76
N GLU A 38 -30.99 -2.45 12.97
CA GLU A 38 -31.24 -1.01 12.89
C GLU A 38 -31.77 -0.58 11.52
N ILE A 39 -31.25 -1.16 10.44
CA ILE A 39 -31.68 -0.82 9.08
C ILE A 39 -33.03 -1.49 8.74
N ARG A 40 -33.21 -2.78 9.05
CA ARG A 40 -34.41 -3.53 8.64
C ARG A 40 -35.61 -3.32 9.56
N VAL A 41 -35.38 -3.25 10.87
CA VAL A 41 -36.44 -3.19 11.88
C VAL A 41 -36.70 -1.74 12.29
N ASN A 42 -35.64 -0.99 12.63
CA ASN A 42 -35.79 0.41 13.05
C ASN A 42 -35.88 1.39 11.87
N GLN A 43 -35.84 0.89 10.63
CA GLN A 43 -35.95 1.66 9.37
C GLN A 43 -34.99 2.87 9.29
N ARG A 44 -33.81 2.76 9.92
CA ARG A 44 -32.77 3.79 9.75
C ARG A 44 -32.24 3.77 8.32
N ASP A 45 -31.92 4.94 7.80
CA ASP A 45 -31.18 5.04 6.55
C ASP A 45 -29.79 4.41 6.73
N ILE A 46 -29.36 3.61 5.77
CA ILE A 46 -28.04 2.98 5.77
C ILE A 46 -26.93 4.04 5.68
N GLU A 47 -27.21 5.19 5.05
CA GLU A 47 -26.27 6.31 4.95
C GLU A 47 -25.97 6.99 6.30
N ASP A 48 -26.87 6.82 7.28
CA ASP A 48 -26.74 7.37 8.65
C ASP A 48 -26.04 6.40 9.62
N VAL A 49 -25.58 5.24 9.14
CA VAL A 49 -24.86 4.25 9.94
C VAL A 49 -23.54 3.89 9.27
N CYS A 50 -22.47 3.86 10.06
CA CYS A 50 -21.17 3.40 9.59
C CYS A 50 -21.22 1.91 9.23
N ILE A 51 -21.22 1.57 7.94
CA ILE A 51 -21.26 0.17 7.50
C ILE A 51 -19.97 -0.60 7.81
N CYS A 52 -18.90 0.12 8.17
CA CYS A 52 -17.62 -0.46 8.58
C CYS A 52 -17.62 -0.90 10.04
N CYS A 53 -18.41 -0.33 10.94
CA CYS A 53 -18.34 -0.68 12.37
C CYS A 53 -19.68 -0.64 13.14
N GLY A 54 -20.74 -0.09 12.56
CA GLY A 54 -22.03 0.08 13.23
C GLY A 54 -22.20 1.39 14.00
N SER A 55 -21.21 2.29 13.97
CA SER A 55 -21.33 3.60 14.64
C SER A 55 -22.38 4.49 13.96
N PHE A 56 -23.17 5.21 14.75
CA PHE A 56 -24.11 6.23 14.26
C PHE A 56 -23.44 7.60 14.02
N GLN A 57 -22.17 7.77 14.41
CA GLN A 57 -21.43 9.01 14.19
C GLN A 57 -20.77 9.00 12.80
N VAL A 58 -21.59 9.19 11.77
CA VAL A 58 -21.14 9.23 10.38
C VAL A 58 -20.43 10.55 10.08
N HIS A 59 -19.24 10.46 9.49
CA HIS A 59 -18.46 11.62 9.03
C HIS A 59 -18.61 11.84 7.51
N THR A 60 -18.69 10.75 6.75
CA THR A 60 -18.79 10.76 5.29
C THR A 60 -19.46 9.49 4.80
N GLN A 61 -19.88 9.47 3.55
CA GLN A 61 -20.37 8.26 2.87
C GLN A 61 -19.23 7.29 2.56
N HIS A 62 -19.50 5.99 2.63
CA HIS A 62 -18.58 4.93 2.23
C HIS A 62 -18.36 4.96 0.71
N PRO A 63 -17.11 4.94 0.21
CA PRO A 63 -16.83 5.26 -1.20
C PRO A 63 -17.26 4.18 -2.20
N LEU A 64 -17.45 2.94 -1.77
CA LEU A 64 -17.70 1.79 -2.66
C LEU A 64 -19.15 1.31 -2.65
N PHE A 65 -19.81 1.45 -1.50
CA PHE A 65 -21.14 0.90 -1.22
C PHE A 65 -21.98 1.98 -0.55
N GLU A 66 -23.30 1.91 -0.74
CA GLU A 66 -24.27 2.74 -0.01
C GLU A 66 -24.17 2.45 1.49
N GLY A 67 -24.06 3.52 2.26
CA GLY A 67 -23.77 3.45 3.69
C GLY A 67 -22.84 4.55 4.17
N GLY A 68 -22.97 4.89 5.45
CA GLY A 68 -22.11 5.85 6.12
C GLY A 68 -20.74 5.29 6.50
N MET A 69 -19.83 6.17 6.91
CA MET A 69 -18.51 5.85 7.43
C MET A 69 -18.12 6.88 8.51
N CYS A 70 -17.76 6.41 9.70
CA CYS A 70 -17.29 7.25 10.79
C CYS A 70 -15.82 7.68 10.57
N ALA A 71 -15.35 8.69 11.30
CA ALA A 71 -13.99 9.22 11.14
C ALA A 71 -12.88 8.16 11.34
N PRO A 72 -12.89 7.32 12.40
CA PRO A 72 -11.85 6.28 12.55
C PRO A 72 -11.83 5.26 11.41
N CYS A 73 -13.01 4.85 10.91
CA CYS A 73 -13.08 3.93 9.77
C CYS A 73 -12.64 4.58 8.46
N LYS A 74 -12.88 5.88 8.30
CA LYS A 74 -12.41 6.67 7.17
C LYS A 74 -10.88 6.71 7.12
N ASP A 75 -10.24 7.04 8.24
CA ASP A 75 -8.78 7.11 8.33
C ASP A 75 -8.17 5.74 8.06
N LYS A 76 -8.68 4.70 8.73
CA LYS A 76 -8.28 3.30 8.48
C LYS A 76 -8.48 2.89 7.02
N PHE A 77 -9.57 3.32 6.38
CA PHE A 77 -9.84 3.01 4.98
C PHE A 77 -8.80 3.65 4.06
N LEU A 78 -8.41 4.90 4.32
CA LEU A 78 -7.38 5.58 3.53
C LEU A 78 -6.01 4.92 3.69
N ASP A 79 -5.67 4.47 4.90
CA ASP A 79 -4.41 3.78 5.17
C ASP A 79 -4.35 2.41 4.47
N CYS A 80 -5.46 1.65 4.48
CA CYS A 80 -5.50 0.31 3.92
C CYS A 80 -5.80 0.22 2.41
N LEU A 81 -6.22 1.31 1.75
CA LEU A 81 -6.74 1.26 0.37
C LEU A 81 -5.75 0.70 -0.66
N PHE A 82 -4.46 0.85 -0.38
CA PHE A 82 -3.35 0.49 -1.27
C PHE A 82 -2.41 -0.55 -0.66
N LEU A 83 -2.82 -1.23 0.42
CA LEU A 83 -2.06 -2.31 1.03
C LEU A 83 -2.47 -3.66 0.42
N TYR A 84 -1.47 -4.46 0.09
CA TYR A 84 -1.55 -5.69 -0.67
C TYR A 84 -0.65 -6.75 -0.06
N ASP A 85 -1.13 -7.99 -0.07
CA ASP A 85 -0.34 -9.15 0.34
C ASP A 85 0.45 -9.70 -0.85
N ASP A 86 1.44 -10.56 -0.57
CA ASP A 86 2.34 -11.18 -1.56
C ASP A 86 1.59 -12.02 -2.62
N ASP A 87 0.32 -12.35 -2.37
CA ASP A 87 -0.56 -13.04 -3.32
C ASP A 87 -1.19 -12.10 -4.37
N GLY A 88 -0.90 -10.80 -4.30
CA GLY A 88 -1.43 -9.77 -5.22
C GLY A 88 -2.85 -9.30 -4.88
N TYR A 89 -3.44 -9.74 -3.76
CA TYR A 89 -4.75 -9.30 -3.30
C TYR A 89 -4.64 -8.24 -2.19
N GLN A 90 -5.71 -7.46 -2.01
CA GLN A 90 -5.76 -6.49 -0.91
C GLN A 90 -5.59 -7.20 0.44
N SER A 91 -4.71 -6.69 1.31
CA SER A 91 -4.49 -7.24 2.64
C SER A 91 -5.69 -7.12 3.57
N TYR A 92 -6.63 -6.23 3.24
CA TYR A 92 -7.75 -5.90 4.11
C TYR A 92 -9.07 -5.89 3.37
N CYS A 93 -10.12 -6.27 4.09
CA CYS A 93 -11.50 -6.26 3.60
C CYS A 93 -11.87 -4.93 2.94
N SER A 94 -12.37 -5.01 1.71
CA SER A 94 -12.81 -3.88 0.89
C SER A 94 -13.94 -3.04 1.50
N ILE A 95 -14.60 -3.49 2.57
CA ILE A 95 -15.68 -2.75 3.25
C ILE A 95 -15.20 -2.08 4.53
N CYS A 96 -14.34 -2.73 5.29
CA CYS A 96 -14.07 -2.29 6.67
C CYS A 96 -12.61 -2.31 7.09
N CYS A 97 -11.75 -2.75 6.20
CA CYS A 97 -10.32 -2.79 6.41
C CYS A 97 -9.90 -3.69 7.60
N ALA A 98 -10.67 -4.74 7.88
CA ALA A 98 -10.24 -5.84 8.76
C ALA A 98 -9.48 -6.88 7.94
N GLY A 99 -8.40 -7.45 8.50
CA GLY A 99 -7.50 -8.40 7.83
C GLY A 99 -7.56 -9.81 8.45
N GLU A 100 -8.72 -10.22 8.96
CA GLU A 100 -8.94 -11.58 9.48
C GLU A 100 -9.20 -12.55 8.30
N THR A 101 -10.14 -13.50 8.43
CA THR A 101 -10.49 -14.41 7.33
C THR A 101 -11.18 -13.66 6.20
N LEU A 102 -10.58 -13.72 5.00
CA LEU A 102 -11.01 -12.99 3.81
C LEU A 102 -11.49 -13.94 2.71
N LEU A 103 -12.57 -13.55 2.04
CA LEU A 103 -13.06 -14.12 0.78
C LEU A 103 -12.43 -13.35 -0.37
N ILE A 104 -11.64 -14.04 -1.19
CA ILE A 104 -10.94 -13.48 -2.34
C ILE A 104 -11.84 -13.59 -3.57
N CYS A 105 -11.93 -12.51 -4.36
CA CYS A 105 -12.67 -12.52 -5.62
C CYS A 105 -11.90 -13.31 -6.69
N GLU A 106 -12.54 -14.32 -7.29
CA GLU A 106 -11.92 -15.15 -8.33
C GLU A 106 -12.02 -14.56 -9.75
N ASN A 107 -12.61 -13.37 -9.88
CA ASN A 107 -12.51 -12.63 -11.14
C ASN A 107 -11.04 -12.23 -11.34
N PRO A 108 -10.36 -12.69 -12.42
CA PRO A 108 -8.96 -12.38 -12.70
C PRO A 108 -8.65 -10.88 -12.71
N ASP A 109 -9.68 -10.07 -12.98
CA ASP A 109 -9.56 -8.63 -13.09
C ASP A 109 -9.72 -7.87 -11.76
N CYS A 110 -9.85 -8.60 -10.66
CA CYS A 110 -10.27 -8.08 -9.36
C CYS A 110 -9.38 -8.56 -8.23
N THR A 111 -8.70 -7.63 -7.57
CA THR A 111 -7.81 -7.93 -6.45
C THR A 111 -8.47 -7.68 -5.09
N ARG A 112 -9.80 -7.78 -5.00
CA ARG A 112 -10.56 -7.35 -3.81
C ARG A 112 -11.00 -8.54 -2.98
N CYS A 113 -10.98 -8.32 -1.67
CA CYS A 113 -11.34 -9.32 -0.69
C CYS A 113 -12.36 -8.78 0.33
N TYR A 114 -13.09 -9.67 0.99
CA TYR A 114 -14.19 -9.33 1.91
C TYR A 114 -14.15 -10.23 3.15
N CYS A 115 -14.23 -9.67 4.35
CA CYS A 115 -14.30 -10.49 5.56
C CYS A 115 -15.66 -11.15 5.71
N PHE A 116 -15.67 -12.32 6.35
CA PHE A 116 -16.88 -13.14 6.57
C PHE A 116 -17.96 -12.35 7.30
N GLU A 117 -17.57 -11.62 8.34
CA GLU A 117 -18.49 -10.81 9.15
C GLU A 117 -19.22 -9.74 8.33
N CYS A 118 -18.52 -9.02 7.42
CA CYS A 118 -19.17 -8.03 6.56
C CYS A 118 -20.18 -8.69 5.62
N VAL A 119 -19.83 -9.84 5.05
CA VAL A 119 -20.72 -10.56 4.14
C VAL A 119 -21.97 -11.05 4.88
N ASP A 120 -21.81 -11.66 6.05
CA ASP A 120 -22.95 -12.18 6.80
C ASP A 120 -23.83 -11.10 7.40
N THR A 121 -23.24 -9.97 7.82
CA THR A 121 -23.99 -8.84 8.40
C THR A 121 -24.75 -8.06 7.33
N LEU A 122 -24.10 -7.72 6.21
CA LEU A 122 -24.66 -6.81 5.20
C LEU A 122 -25.45 -7.55 4.12
N VAL A 123 -25.03 -8.75 3.72
CA VAL A 123 -25.72 -9.52 2.68
C VAL A 123 -26.76 -10.44 3.31
N GLY A 124 -26.33 -11.27 4.25
CA GLY A 124 -27.22 -12.08 5.07
C GLY A 124 -26.49 -13.26 5.74
N PRO A 125 -26.99 -13.74 6.89
CA PRO A 125 -26.32 -14.81 7.64
C PRO A 125 -26.07 -16.08 6.81
N GLY A 126 -24.87 -16.64 6.90
CA GLY A 126 -24.45 -17.86 6.18
C GLY A 126 -24.09 -17.63 4.72
N THR A 127 -24.07 -16.38 4.24
CA THR A 127 -23.64 -16.07 2.88
C THR A 127 -22.13 -16.24 2.72
N SER A 128 -21.34 -15.97 3.75
CA SER A 128 -19.89 -16.15 3.74
C SER A 128 -19.50 -17.61 3.49
N GLY A 129 -20.10 -18.56 4.22
CA GLY A 129 -19.86 -19.99 4.04
C GLY A 129 -20.32 -20.51 2.67
N ARG A 130 -21.43 -19.96 2.14
CA ARG A 130 -21.85 -20.26 0.76
C ARG A 130 -20.85 -19.76 -0.27
N ALA A 131 -20.33 -18.53 -0.09
CA ALA A 131 -19.31 -17.96 -0.97
C ALA A 131 -18.01 -18.76 -0.92
N GLN A 132 -17.56 -19.17 0.27
CA GLN A 132 -16.37 -20.00 0.46
C GLN A 132 -16.49 -21.38 -0.21
N ALA A 133 -17.70 -21.95 -0.22
CA ALA A 133 -17.95 -23.26 -0.85
C ALA A 133 -18.07 -23.19 -2.39
N MET A 134 -18.10 -21.98 -2.97
CA MET A 134 -18.10 -21.80 -4.43
C MET A 134 -16.67 -21.84 -4.96
N SER A 135 -16.50 -22.42 -6.15
CA SER A 135 -15.20 -22.55 -6.82
C SER A 135 -14.93 -21.46 -7.86
N ASN A 136 -15.75 -20.40 -7.87
CA ASN A 136 -15.74 -19.29 -8.85
C ASN A 136 -16.48 -18.09 -8.25
N TRP A 137 -16.20 -17.75 -6.99
CA TRP A 137 -16.91 -16.65 -6.33
C TRP A 137 -16.48 -15.29 -6.89
N VAL A 138 -17.46 -14.51 -7.36
CA VAL A 138 -17.23 -13.14 -7.83
C VAL A 138 -17.82 -12.14 -6.85
N CYS A 139 -17.06 -11.09 -6.55
CA CYS A 139 -17.43 -10.16 -5.49
C CYS A 139 -18.54 -9.19 -5.87
N PHE A 140 -19.09 -8.50 -4.87
CA PHE A 140 -20.20 -7.55 -5.01
C PHE A 140 -19.91 -6.33 -5.88
N LEU A 141 -18.62 -6.02 -6.14
CA LEU A 141 -18.22 -4.98 -7.08
C LEU A 141 -18.15 -5.48 -8.53
N CYS A 142 -17.94 -6.79 -8.73
CA CYS A 142 -17.87 -7.44 -10.05
C CYS A 142 -19.19 -8.02 -10.52
N LEU A 143 -20.13 -8.30 -9.61
CA LEU A 143 -21.47 -8.78 -9.98
C LEU A 143 -22.18 -7.77 -10.92
N PRO A 144 -22.98 -8.27 -11.88
CA PRO A 144 -23.74 -7.42 -12.78
C PRO A 144 -24.83 -6.65 -12.03
N PHE A 145 -25.44 -7.28 -11.02
CA PHE A 145 -26.46 -6.66 -10.19
C PHE A 145 -25.83 -5.81 -9.07
N PRO A 146 -26.33 -4.58 -8.85
CA PRO A 146 -25.72 -3.67 -7.88
C PRO A 146 -26.08 -4.01 -6.42
N ARG A 147 -27.08 -4.85 -6.15
CA ARG A 147 -27.61 -5.09 -4.81
C ARG A 147 -27.47 -6.55 -4.39
N SER A 148 -27.03 -6.77 -3.15
CA SER A 148 -26.94 -8.09 -2.52
C SER A 148 -27.27 -7.94 -1.03
N GLY A 149 -28.50 -8.29 -0.64
CA GLY A 149 -29.01 -8.01 0.70
C GLY A 149 -29.13 -6.50 0.95
N LEU A 150 -28.55 -6.03 2.07
CA LEU A 150 -28.44 -4.60 2.38
C LEU A 150 -27.27 -3.94 1.64
N LEU A 151 -26.30 -4.72 1.16
CA LEU A 151 -25.13 -4.20 0.48
C LEU A 151 -25.51 -3.74 -0.94
N GLN A 152 -25.36 -2.45 -1.21
CA GLN A 152 -25.63 -1.86 -2.52
C GLN A 152 -24.40 -1.14 -3.05
N ARG A 153 -23.92 -1.54 -4.23
CA ARG A 153 -22.78 -0.92 -4.93
C ARG A 153 -23.19 0.46 -5.44
N ARG A 154 -22.39 1.48 -5.11
CA ARG A 154 -22.61 2.83 -5.64
C ARG A 154 -22.42 2.89 -7.15
N GLN A 155 -23.25 3.70 -7.80
CA GLN A 155 -23.09 4.00 -9.22
C GLN A 155 -21.76 4.72 -9.45
N LYS A 156 -21.01 4.29 -10.46
CA LYS A 156 -19.69 4.86 -10.80
C LYS A 156 -18.72 4.93 -9.60
N TRP A 157 -18.76 3.94 -8.71
CA TRP A 157 -17.94 3.89 -7.47
C TRP A 157 -16.45 4.16 -7.69
N ARG A 158 -15.86 3.82 -8.84
CA ARG A 158 -14.45 4.14 -9.16
C ARG A 158 -14.17 5.64 -9.17
N GLY A 159 -15.11 6.43 -9.72
CA GLY A 159 -15.03 7.89 -9.68
C GLY A 159 -15.28 8.44 -8.28
N GLY A 160 -16.24 7.84 -7.56
CA GLY A 160 -16.53 8.19 -6.16
C GLY A 160 -15.36 7.94 -5.22
N LEU A 161 -14.67 6.80 -5.37
CA LEU A 161 -13.46 6.46 -4.61
C LEU A 161 -12.33 7.47 -4.86
N LYS A 162 -12.10 7.87 -6.12
CA LYS A 162 -11.13 8.91 -6.43
C LYS A 162 -11.50 10.23 -5.74
N ALA A 163 -12.75 10.69 -5.91
CA ALA A 163 -13.19 11.95 -5.31
C ALA A 163 -13.13 11.91 -3.77
N PHE A 164 -13.37 10.75 -3.17
CA PHE A 164 -13.18 10.52 -1.74
C PHE A 164 -11.71 10.65 -1.34
N CYS A 165 -10.78 10.01 -2.04
CA CYS A 165 -9.35 10.15 -1.77
C CYS A 165 -8.85 11.59 -1.98
N ASP A 166 -9.26 12.24 -3.07
CA ASP A 166 -8.85 13.61 -3.39
C ASP A 166 -9.33 14.61 -2.32
N ARG A 167 -10.54 14.39 -1.76
CA ARG A 167 -11.11 15.25 -0.71
C ARG A 167 -10.47 15.00 0.65
N GLU A 168 -10.27 13.75 1.03
CA GLU A 168 -9.84 13.39 2.39
C GLU A 168 -8.31 13.32 2.53
N SER A 169 -7.57 13.32 1.44
CA SER A 169 -6.11 13.28 1.44
C SER A 169 -5.56 14.46 0.66
N ASN A 170 -5.19 15.49 1.40
CA ASN A 170 -4.80 16.84 0.98
C ASN A 170 -3.72 17.02 -0.13
N SER A 171 -3.44 16.05 -1.02
CA SER A 171 -2.53 16.24 -2.19
C SER A 171 -2.24 14.98 -3.01
N LEU A 172 -3.02 13.89 -2.92
CA LEU A 172 -2.69 12.68 -3.70
C LEU A 172 -3.30 12.74 -5.11
N GLU A 173 -2.45 12.84 -6.13
CA GLU A 173 -2.82 12.58 -7.54
C GLU A 173 -3.23 11.11 -7.69
N THR A 174 -4.46 10.79 -7.26
CA THR A 174 -4.96 9.43 -7.34
C THR A 174 -5.49 9.19 -8.74
N TYR A 175 -4.77 8.45 -9.57
CA TYR A 175 -5.24 8.09 -10.90
C TYR A 175 -6.45 7.15 -10.85
N LYS A 176 -7.32 7.23 -11.86
CA LYS A 176 -8.50 6.35 -11.93
C LYS A 176 -8.04 4.92 -12.18
N THR A 177 -8.50 3.99 -11.36
CA THR A 177 -8.30 2.54 -11.61
C THR A 177 -8.78 2.15 -13.00
N VAL A 178 -7.94 1.42 -13.74
CA VAL A 178 -8.23 1.00 -15.11
C VAL A 178 -8.73 -0.46 -15.07
N PRO A 179 -9.86 -0.78 -15.74
CA PRO A 179 -10.30 -2.17 -15.91
C PRO A 179 -9.21 -3.00 -16.60
N VAL A 180 -9.01 -4.26 -16.22
CA VAL A 180 -7.88 -5.06 -16.70
C VAL A 180 -7.78 -5.16 -18.21
N TRP A 181 -8.90 -5.40 -18.91
CA TRP A 181 -8.93 -5.44 -20.38
C TRP A 181 -8.59 -4.11 -21.09
N LYS A 182 -8.41 -3.01 -20.35
CA LYS A 182 -7.96 -1.71 -20.86
C LYS A 182 -6.58 -1.32 -20.35
N ARG A 183 -5.93 -2.15 -19.54
CA ARG A 183 -4.59 -1.86 -19.03
C ARG A 183 -3.58 -2.12 -20.15
N GLU A 184 -2.64 -1.19 -20.28
CA GLU A 184 -1.52 -1.30 -21.21
C GLU A 184 -0.24 -1.58 -20.41
N PRO A 185 0.79 -2.23 -21.00
CA PRO A 185 2.07 -2.43 -20.34
C PRO A 185 2.70 -1.11 -19.88
N VAL A 186 3.34 -1.13 -18.71
CA VAL A 186 3.99 0.08 -18.16
C VAL A 186 5.22 0.45 -18.98
N ARG A 187 5.37 1.73 -19.30
CA ARG A 187 6.59 2.28 -19.92
C ARG A 187 7.43 3.00 -18.88
N VAL A 188 8.65 2.54 -18.67
CA VAL A 188 9.52 2.97 -17.58
C VAL A 188 10.78 3.64 -18.13
N LEU A 189 11.11 4.80 -17.56
CA LEU A 189 12.42 5.43 -17.71
C LEU A 189 13.18 5.26 -16.38
N SER A 190 14.27 4.51 -16.41
CA SER A 190 15.12 4.26 -15.25
C SER A 190 16.43 5.04 -15.36
N LEU A 191 16.73 5.85 -14.36
CA LEU A 191 17.93 6.68 -14.28
C LEU A 191 18.82 6.18 -13.16
N PHE A 192 20.10 5.94 -13.47
CA PHE A 192 21.18 5.65 -12.51
C PHE A 192 21.09 4.32 -11.73
N GLY A 193 19.95 3.63 -11.79
CA GLY A 193 19.76 2.28 -11.27
C GLY A 193 18.85 1.48 -12.18
N ASP A 194 19.26 0.28 -12.59
CA ASP A 194 18.44 -0.60 -13.44
C ASP A 194 17.48 -1.42 -12.58
N ILE A 195 16.18 -1.14 -12.68
CA ILE A 195 15.11 -1.84 -11.96
C ILE A 195 14.44 -2.95 -12.80
N ARG A 196 15.04 -3.34 -13.93
CA ARG A 196 14.47 -4.34 -14.83
C ARG A 196 14.17 -5.65 -14.12
N ARG A 197 15.09 -6.14 -13.29
CA ARG A 197 14.93 -7.42 -12.58
C ARG A 197 13.76 -7.36 -11.61
N GLU A 198 13.65 -6.28 -10.86
CA GLU A 198 12.62 -6.03 -9.86
C GLU A 198 11.25 -5.92 -10.53
N LEU A 199 11.15 -5.17 -11.64
CA LEU A 199 9.92 -5.09 -12.42
C LEU A 199 9.53 -6.40 -13.11
N MET A 200 10.50 -7.22 -13.52
CA MET A 200 10.23 -8.57 -14.04
C MET A 200 9.70 -9.48 -12.93
N SER A 201 10.27 -9.45 -11.72
CA SER A 201 9.75 -10.25 -10.60
C SER A 201 8.33 -9.85 -10.21
N LEU A 202 8.00 -8.57 -10.31
CA LEU A 202 6.67 -8.02 -10.06
C LEU A 202 5.69 -8.21 -11.25
N GLY A 203 6.14 -8.82 -12.35
CA GLY A 203 5.32 -9.07 -13.53
C GLY A 203 5.02 -7.83 -14.39
N PHE A 204 5.62 -6.67 -14.16
CA PHE A 204 5.39 -5.48 -15.00
C PHE A 204 6.05 -5.54 -16.38
N LEU A 205 7.07 -6.38 -16.54
CA LEU A 205 7.80 -6.58 -17.79
C LEU A 205 7.67 -8.04 -18.25
N GLU A 206 7.44 -8.24 -19.56
CA GLU A 206 7.27 -9.57 -20.16
C GLU A 206 8.61 -10.30 -20.34
N SER A 207 8.67 -11.58 -19.98
CA SER A 207 9.90 -12.40 -19.95
C SER A 207 10.46 -12.82 -21.32
N GLY A 208 9.98 -12.27 -22.45
CA GLY A 208 10.29 -12.87 -23.77
C GLY A 208 10.16 -12.02 -25.04
N SER A 209 9.79 -10.74 -25.01
CA SER A 209 9.73 -9.93 -26.23
C SER A 209 10.29 -8.52 -26.04
N ALA A 210 11.13 -8.09 -27.00
CA ALA A 210 11.69 -6.77 -27.33
C ALA A 210 11.97 -5.74 -26.18
N PRO A 211 13.01 -4.87 -26.29
CA PRO A 211 13.36 -3.89 -25.25
C PRO A 211 12.31 -2.78 -24.98
N GLY A 212 11.09 -2.89 -25.51
CA GLY A 212 10.04 -1.86 -25.46
C GLY A 212 9.21 -1.92 -24.18
N GLY A 213 9.77 -1.45 -23.08
CA GLY A 213 9.02 -1.27 -21.83
C GLY A 213 9.83 -0.56 -20.75
N LEU A 214 11.15 -0.75 -20.75
CA LEU A 214 12.07 -0.04 -19.85
C LEU A 214 13.28 0.49 -20.62
N LYS A 215 13.49 1.80 -20.52
CA LYS A 215 14.70 2.49 -20.98
C LYS A 215 15.57 2.84 -19.77
N HIS A 216 16.75 2.23 -19.70
CA HIS A 216 17.75 2.51 -18.65
C HIS A 216 18.83 3.48 -19.15
N LEU A 217 19.26 4.40 -18.30
CA LEU A 217 20.34 5.35 -18.55
C LEU A 217 21.24 5.48 -17.31
N ASP A 218 22.53 5.18 -17.48
CA ASP A 218 23.54 5.35 -16.42
C ASP A 218 24.03 6.79 -16.30
N ASP A 219 24.10 7.51 -17.42
CA ASP A 219 24.46 8.92 -17.48
C ASP A 219 23.44 9.68 -18.32
N VAL A 220 23.03 10.84 -17.82
CA VAL A 220 22.08 11.72 -18.47
C VAL A 220 22.64 13.13 -18.72
N THR A 221 23.95 13.35 -18.55
CA THR A 221 24.61 14.65 -18.73
C THR A 221 24.19 15.32 -20.04
N ASP A 222 24.31 14.60 -21.14
CA ASP A 222 24.04 15.09 -22.50
C ASP A 222 22.61 14.89 -22.98
N VAL A 223 21.74 14.31 -22.14
CA VAL A 223 20.34 14.06 -22.50
C VAL A 223 19.56 15.37 -22.57
N VAL A 224 18.98 15.63 -23.74
CA VAL A 224 18.12 16.80 -23.96
C VAL A 224 16.64 16.39 -24.07
N ARG A 225 15.75 17.38 -23.97
CA ARG A 225 14.30 17.16 -24.02
C ARG A 225 13.85 16.36 -25.25
N LYS A 226 14.44 16.65 -26.42
CA LYS A 226 14.10 15.97 -27.67
C LYS A 226 14.38 14.47 -27.62
N ASP A 227 15.41 14.04 -26.90
CA ASP A 227 15.75 12.63 -26.78
C ASP A 227 14.68 11.90 -25.97
N VAL A 228 14.29 12.48 -24.83
CA VAL A 228 13.24 11.92 -23.96
C VAL A 228 11.90 11.85 -24.70
N GLU A 229 11.54 12.89 -25.45
CA GLU A 229 10.33 12.91 -26.29
C GLU A 229 10.40 11.84 -27.40
N ALA A 230 11.59 11.58 -27.97
CA ALA A 230 11.78 10.60 -29.04
C ALA A 230 11.75 9.14 -28.53
N TRP A 231 12.17 8.88 -27.30
CA TRP A 231 12.08 7.55 -26.69
C TRP A 231 10.65 7.13 -26.36
N GLY A 232 9.72 8.08 -26.40
CA GLY A 232 8.29 7.85 -26.24
C GLY A 232 7.79 8.28 -24.86
N PRO A 233 6.46 8.39 -24.72
CA PRO A 233 5.87 8.76 -23.44
C PRO A 233 6.15 7.67 -22.41
N PHE A 234 6.49 8.11 -21.20
CA PHE A 234 6.72 7.25 -20.05
C PHE A 234 5.53 7.31 -19.10
N ASP A 235 5.31 6.21 -18.40
CA ASP A 235 4.30 6.06 -17.36
C ASP A 235 4.91 6.06 -15.96
N LEU A 236 6.16 5.63 -15.83
CA LEU A 236 6.95 5.65 -14.61
C LEU A 236 8.35 6.19 -14.88
N VAL A 237 8.79 7.16 -14.09
CA VAL A 237 10.20 7.60 -14.06
C VAL A 237 10.82 7.20 -12.72
N TYR A 238 11.81 6.31 -12.77
CA TYR A 238 12.58 5.88 -11.62
C TYR A 238 13.96 6.53 -11.63
N GLY A 239 14.43 6.96 -10.47
CA GLY A 239 15.81 7.38 -10.27
C GLY A 239 16.31 6.93 -8.92
N ALA A 240 17.57 6.54 -8.85
CA ALA A 240 18.22 6.22 -7.59
C ALA A 240 19.57 6.92 -7.48
N THR A 241 19.96 7.30 -6.28
CA THR A 241 21.36 7.59 -6.02
C THR A 241 22.16 6.29 -5.96
N PRO A 242 23.43 6.30 -6.37
CA PRO A 242 24.29 5.14 -6.25
C PRO A 242 24.40 4.67 -4.78
N PRO A 243 24.60 3.36 -4.55
CA PRO A 243 24.74 2.80 -3.20
C PRO A 243 26.00 3.30 -2.50
N VAL A 244 25.96 3.30 -1.15
CA VAL A 244 27.08 3.74 -0.32
C VAL A 244 28.33 2.91 -0.62
N GLY A 245 29.46 3.60 -0.86
CA GLY A 245 30.76 2.97 -1.09
C GLY A 245 31.06 2.60 -2.54
N GLN A 246 30.12 2.79 -3.46
CA GLN A 246 30.42 2.68 -4.89
C GLN A 246 31.14 3.95 -5.39
N ALA A 247 32.16 3.78 -6.24
CA ALA A 247 32.82 4.90 -6.88
C ALA A 247 31.83 5.62 -7.81
N CYS A 248 31.66 6.93 -7.62
CA CYS A 248 30.73 7.76 -8.36
C CYS A 248 31.48 8.87 -9.08
N ASP A 249 31.18 9.07 -10.36
CA ASP A 249 31.78 10.12 -11.17
C ASP A 249 31.21 11.52 -10.82
N HIS A 250 30.12 11.56 -10.06
CA HIS A 250 29.40 12.78 -9.74
C HIS A 250 29.06 12.89 -8.24
N PRO A 251 28.97 14.12 -7.69
CA PRO A 251 28.48 14.35 -6.33
C PRO A 251 27.03 13.87 -6.15
N PRO A 252 26.61 13.42 -4.94
CA PRO A 252 25.25 12.89 -4.70
C PRO A 252 24.11 13.80 -5.18
N VAL A 253 24.22 15.11 -4.96
CA VAL A 253 23.19 16.09 -5.35
C VAL A 253 23.01 16.21 -6.87
N TRP A 254 24.02 15.82 -7.66
CA TRP A 254 23.94 15.83 -9.12
C TRP A 254 22.81 14.90 -9.61
N TYR A 255 22.71 13.70 -9.04
CA TYR A 255 21.68 12.72 -9.39
C TYR A 255 20.27 13.26 -9.16
N LEU A 256 20.05 13.99 -8.06
CA LEU A 256 18.78 14.67 -7.77
C LEU A 256 18.42 15.70 -8.85
N PHE A 257 19.36 16.60 -9.19
CA PHE A 257 19.09 17.65 -10.18
C PHE A 257 18.87 17.08 -11.57
N GLN A 258 19.63 16.06 -11.94
CA GLN A 258 19.48 15.39 -13.22
C GLN A 258 18.17 14.61 -13.31
N PHE A 259 17.81 13.90 -12.23
CA PHE A 259 16.50 13.26 -12.12
C PHE A 259 15.38 14.28 -12.30
N HIS A 260 15.41 15.39 -11.55
CA HIS A 260 14.40 16.43 -11.66
C HIS A 260 14.33 17.02 -13.08
N ARG A 261 15.48 17.27 -13.73
CA ARG A 261 15.55 17.76 -15.11
C ARG A 261 14.86 16.81 -16.09
N VAL A 262 15.23 15.53 -16.08
CA VAL A 262 14.68 14.51 -16.98
C VAL A 262 13.22 14.21 -16.67
N LEU A 263 12.82 14.25 -15.38
CA LEU A 263 11.43 14.13 -14.96
C LEU A 263 10.55 15.19 -15.62
N GLN A 264 11.01 16.45 -15.72
CA GLN A 264 10.25 17.50 -16.42
C GLN A 264 10.15 17.26 -17.93
N TYR A 265 11.08 16.51 -18.54
CA TYR A 265 11.01 16.17 -19.97
C TYR A 265 10.04 15.01 -20.22
N ALA A 266 9.97 14.04 -19.29
CA ALA A 266 9.09 12.88 -19.39
C ALA A 266 7.63 13.18 -18.98
N ARG A 267 7.38 14.27 -18.25
CA ARG A 267 6.03 14.66 -17.81
C ARG A 267 5.07 14.81 -19.01
N PRO A 268 3.89 14.17 -18.98
CA PRO A 268 2.89 14.33 -20.03
C PRO A 268 2.44 15.78 -20.20
N SER A 269 2.01 16.12 -21.41
CA SER A 269 1.52 17.46 -21.73
C SER A 269 0.36 17.89 -20.81
N PRO A 270 0.29 19.17 -20.39
CA PRO A 270 -0.79 19.69 -19.55
C PRO A 270 -2.16 19.37 -20.14
N GLY A 271 -3.00 18.63 -19.40
CA GLY A 271 -4.32 18.18 -19.85
C GLY A 271 -4.39 16.72 -20.31
N SER A 272 -3.26 16.02 -20.38
CA SER A 272 -3.26 14.56 -20.56
C SER A 272 -3.96 13.87 -19.38
N ARG A 273 -4.73 12.82 -19.69
CA ARG A 273 -5.33 11.93 -18.68
C ARG A 273 -4.48 10.68 -18.43
N GLN A 274 -3.32 10.60 -19.06
CA GLN A 274 -2.39 9.49 -18.90
C GLN A 274 -1.89 9.43 -17.45
N PRO A 275 -1.97 8.28 -16.81
CA PRO A 275 -1.34 8.06 -15.52
C PRO A 275 0.18 8.20 -15.60
N PHE A 276 0.75 9.01 -14.71
CA PHE A 276 2.18 9.28 -14.68
C PHE A 276 2.72 9.23 -13.26
N PHE A 277 3.67 8.33 -13.04
CA PHE A 277 4.30 8.08 -11.76
C PHE A 277 5.78 8.43 -11.80
N TRP A 278 6.32 8.81 -10.65
CA TRP A 278 7.75 8.99 -10.48
C TRP A 278 8.18 8.57 -9.08
N MET A 279 9.41 8.08 -8.99
CA MET A 279 10.03 7.70 -7.73
C MET A 279 11.52 8.05 -7.78
N PHE A 280 11.98 8.72 -6.73
CA PHE A 280 13.39 8.98 -6.49
C PHE A 280 13.82 8.33 -5.17
N VAL A 281 14.87 7.50 -5.21
CA VAL A 281 15.39 6.75 -4.08
C VAL A 281 16.78 7.26 -3.72
N ASP A 282 16.96 7.65 -2.47
CA ASP A 282 18.27 7.99 -1.87
C ASP A 282 18.75 6.82 -1.00
N SER A 283 19.88 6.25 -1.40
CA SER A 283 20.63 5.20 -0.71
C SER A 283 21.46 5.76 0.46
N LEU A 284 20.90 6.74 1.19
CA LEU A 284 21.51 7.46 2.32
C LEU A 284 22.80 8.24 1.99
N VAL A 285 22.97 8.65 0.72
CA VAL A 285 24.14 9.42 0.29
C VAL A 285 23.88 10.93 0.29
N LEU A 286 22.61 11.36 0.34
CA LEU A 286 22.25 12.76 0.46
C LEU A 286 22.40 13.28 1.89
N SER A 287 23.05 14.45 2.04
CA SER A 287 23.14 15.13 3.33
C SER A 287 21.78 15.63 3.82
N GLN A 288 21.68 16.07 5.08
CA GLN A 288 20.44 16.66 5.59
C GLN A 288 20.00 17.90 4.79
N ASP A 289 20.94 18.71 4.33
CA ASP A 289 20.63 19.89 3.53
C ASP A 289 20.24 19.51 2.10
N ASP A 290 20.89 18.51 1.50
CA ASP A 290 20.49 17.98 0.19
C ASP A 290 19.08 17.39 0.23
N ARG A 291 18.70 16.69 1.31
CA ARG A 291 17.34 16.17 1.49
C ARG A 291 16.30 17.28 1.57
N ARG A 292 16.61 18.40 2.25
CA ARG A 292 15.72 19.59 2.27
C ARG A 292 15.59 20.22 0.90
N VAL A 293 16.65 20.23 0.11
CA VAL A 293 16.63 20.68 -1.29
C VAL A 293 15.79 19.72 -2.13
N ALA A 294 15.97 18.41 -1.98
CA ALA A 294 15.19 17.39 -2.67
C ALA A 294 13.69 17.55 -2.42
N THR A 295 13.26 17.70 -1.16
CA THR A 295 11.86 17.94 -0.79
C THR A 295 11.28 19.17 -1.49
N ARG A 296 12.06 20.26 -1.61
CA ARG A 296 11.62 21.48 -2.30
C ARG A 296 11.51 21.30 -3.81
N PHE A 297 12.47 20.61 -4.44
CA PHE A 297 12.49 20.39 -5.89
C PHE A 297 11.44 19.36 -6.34
N LEU A 298 11.20 18.34 -5.53
CA LEU A 298 10.26 17.26 -5.84
C LEU A 298 8.85 17.54 -5.32
N GLU A 299 8.65 18.63 -4.56
CA GLU A 299 7.38 19.03 -3.96
C GLU A 299 6.70 17.86 -3.21
N ALA A 300 7.52 17.08 -2.49
CA ALA A 300 7.12 15.88 -1.77
C ALA A 300 8.01 15.68 -0.54
N ASP A 301 7.42 15.24 0.57
CA ASP A 301 8.20 14.83 1.73
C ASP A 301 8.81 13.43 1.53
N PRO A 302 10.04 13.19 2.03
CA PRO A 302 10.65 11.87 1.97
C PRO A 302 9.94 10.92 2.92
N VAL A 303 9.88 9.66 2.49
CA VAL A 303 9.47 8.53 3.31
C VAL A 303 10.69 7.66 3.55
N THR A 304 11.01 7.41 4.81
CA THR A 304 12.11 6.50 5.17
C THR A 304 11.57 5.08 5.21
N ILE A 305 12.17 4.20 4.42
CA ILE A 305 11.87 2.76 4.42
C ILE A 305 13.09 2.04 5.00
N GLN A 306 12.86 1.14 5.95
CA GLN A 306 13.92 0.43 6.66
C GLN A 306 13.76 -1.08 6.46
N ASP A 307 14.85 -1.75 6.10
CA ASP A 307 14.94 -3.21 6.20
C ASP A 307 15.35 -3.57 7.63
N VAL A 308 14.48 -4.28 8.35
CA VAL A 308 14.68 -4.64 9.75
C VAL A 308 14.67 -6.15 9.89
N CYS A 309 15.82 -6.78 10.14
CA CYS A 309 15.87 -8.20 10.45
C CYS A 309 15.82 -8.42 11.97
N GLY A 310 14.64 -8.76 12.50
CA GLY A 310 14.42 -8.90 13.94
C GLY A 310 14.37 -7.53 14.62
N GLN A 311 15.36 -7.22 15.46
CA GLN A 311 15.51 -5.89 16.10
C GLN A 311 16.62 -5.03 15.48
N ALA A 312 17.34 -5.54 14.47
CA ALA A 312 18.43 -4.83 13.83
C ALA A 312 18.00 -4.26 12.47
N VAL A 313 18.23 -2.95 12.27
CA VAL A 313 18.11 -2.31 10.96
C VAL A 313 19.30 -2.75 10.11
N GLN A 314 19.04 -3.47 9.01
CA GLN A 314 20.06 -3.90 8.05
C GLN A 314 20.35 -2.83 7.01
N ASP A 315 19.31 -2.14 6.53
CA ASP A 315 19.43 -1.12 5.49
C ASP A 315 18.32 -0.08 5.63
N ALA A 316 18.50 1.09 5.06
CA ALA A 316 17.45 2.11 4.98
C ALA A 316 17.61 2.95 3.72
N VAL A 317 16.48 3.44 3.21
CA VAL A 317 16.45 4.36 2.07
C VAL A 317 15.47 5.49 2.32
N HIS A 318 15.73 6.66 1.74
CA HIS A 318 14.72 7.72 1.65
C HIS A 318 14.08 7.69 0.27
N VAL A 319 12.75 7.78 0.20
CA VAL A 319 12.00 7.72 -1.05
C VAL A 319 11.11 8.96 -1.19
N TRP A 320 11.18 9.59 -2.35
CA TRP A 320 10.23 10.61 -2.80
C TRP A 320 9.42 10.05 -3.96
N SER A 321 8.11 10.17 -3.90
CA SER A 321 7.25 9.66 -4.98
C SER A 321 5.88 10.32 -4.98
N ASN A 322 5.19 10.27 -6.13
CA ASN A 322 3.75 10.52 -6.22
C ASN A 322 2.91 9.23 -6.19
N ILE A 323 3.52 8.06 -5.98
CA ILE A 323 2.81 6.79 -5.84
C ILE A 323 2.04 6.80 -4.50
N PRO A 324 0.71 6.61 -4.50
CA PRO A 324 -0.11 6.80 -3.30
C PRO A 324 0.24 5.93 -2.09
N ALA A 325 0.68 4.68 -2.31
CA ALA A 325 1.10 3.80 -1.22
C ALA A 325 2.35 4.36 -0.51
N VAL A 326 3.31 4.88 -1.27
CA VAL A 326 4.60 5.37 -0.76
C VAL A 326 4.42 6.46 0.29
N ARG A 327 3.56 7.46 0.01
CA ARG A 327 3.31 8.58 0.93
C ARG A 327 2.53 8.21 2.21
N ARG A 328 1.91 7.04 2.24
CA ARG A 328 1.13 6.55 3.38
C ARG A 328 1.83 5.42 4.14
N PHE A 329 3.05 5.05 3.79
CA PHE A 329 3.84 4.17 4.65
C PHE A 329 3.95 4.85 6.02
N PRO A 330 3.51 4.18 7.10
CA PRO A 330 3.62 4.74 8.43
C PRO A 330 5.10 4.96 8.72
N ALA A 331 5.49 6.22 8.92
CA ALA A 331 6.76 6.52 9.55
C ALA A 331 6.63 6.12 11.03
N LEU A 332 6.72 4.84 11.40
CA LEU A 332 6.89 4.46 12.81
C LEU A 332 7.22 2.98 13.07
N GLY A 333 8.22 2.77 13.94
CA GLY A 333 8.24 1.70 14.95
C GLY A 333 8.78 0.32 14.51
N PRO A 334 9.58 -0.35 15.35
CA PRO A 334 10.18 -1.65 15.03
C PRO A 334 9.11 -2.73 15.09
N GLY A 335 8.73 -3.32 13.95
CA GLY A 335 7.65 -4.32 13.98
C GLY A 335 7.46 -5.21 12.76
N SER A 336 8.06 -4.95 11.61
CA SER A 336 7.99 -5.91 10.49
C SER A 336 9.17 -5.75 9.53
N PRO A 337 9.90 -6.84 9.20
CA PRO A 337 10.96 -6.83 8.18
C PRO A 337 10.37 -6.49 6.82
N ARG A 338 10.81 -5.42 6.16
CA ARG A 338 10.38 -5.10 4.79
C ARG A 338 11.55 -4.63 3.93
N ARG A 339 11.79 -5.35 2.82
CA ARG A 339 12.99 -5.28 1.98
C ARG A 339 12.70 -4.67 0.62
N ILE A 340 13.28 -3.50 0.35
CA ILE A 340 13.61 -3.13 -1.03
C ILE A 340 15.04 -3.58 -1.25
N VAL A 341 15.29 -4.37 -2.30
CA VAL A 341 16.64 -4.69 -2.74
C VAL A 341 17.16 -3.47 -3.52
N PRO A 342 18.23 -2.79 -3.08
CA PRO A 342 18.89 -1.79 -3.89
C PRO A 342 19.41 -2.47 -5.16
N ALA A 343 19.15 -1.89 -6.33
CA ALA A 343 19.76 -2.35 -7.57
C ALA A 343 21.29 -2.20 -7.45
N GLY A 344 22.02 -3.32 -7.30
CA GLY A 344 23.49 -3.30 -7.33
C GLY A 344 24.29 -4.25 -6.43
N SER A 345 23.71 -5.18 -5.65
CA SER A 345 24.51 -6.15 -4.88
C SER A 345 24.99 -7.34 -5.72
N GLY A 346 25.78 -7.07 -6.76
CA GLY A 346 26.60 -8.07 -7.44
C GLY A 346 27.94 -8.23 -6.71
N GLN A 347 27.97 -8.90 -5.56
CA GLN A 347 29.21 -9.48 -5.05
C GLN A 347 29.24 -10.97 -5.35
N ALA A 348 30.17 -11.34 -6.23
CA ALA A 348 30.60 -12.70 -6.41
C ALA A 348 31.26 -13.18 -5.11
N GLU A 349 30.56 -13.94 -4.28
CA GLU A 349 31.18 -14.96 -3.44
C GLU A 349 30.27 -16.19 -3.34
N ASP A 350 30.88 -17.31 -3.71
CA ASP A 350 30.35 -18.66 -3.71
C ASP A 350 30.03 -19.10 -2.27
N LYS A 351 28.75 -19.09 -1.88
CA LYS A 351 28.27 -19.76 -0.66
C LYS A 351 26.81 -20.19 -0.77
N ALA A 352 26.59 -21.47 -0.52
CA ALA A 352 25.33 -22.22 -0.64
C ALA A 352 24.09 -21.53 -0.02
N PRO A 353 22.88 -21.80 -0.55
CA PRO A 353 21.66 -21.13 -0.14
C PRO A 353 21.27 -21.54 1.28
N ARG A 354 21.02 -20.56 2.15
CA ARG A 354 20.33 -20.77 3.43
C ARG A 354 18.83 -20.49 3.26
N PRO A 355 17.95 -21.30 3.86
CA PRO A 355 16.51 -21.24 3.62
C PRO A 355 15.86 -20.12 4.44
N GLY A 356 15.01 -19.32 3.79
CA GLY A 356 14.22 -18.27 4.44
C GLY A 356 14.33 -16.93 3.72
N THR A 357 13.75 -16.84 2.52
CA THR A 357 13.57 -15.57 1.80
C THR A 357 12.21 -14.97 2.16
N CYS A 358 12.21 -13.92 3.00
CA CYS A 358 11.08 -13.00 3.13
C CYS A 358 11.20 -11.94 2.02
N GLN A 359 10.23 -11.90 1.10
CA GLN A 359 10.12 -10.94 0.00
C GLN A 359 9.26 -9.77 0.48
N ALA A 360 9.70 -8.50 0.32
CA ALA A 360 8.91 -7.36 0.79
C ALA A 360 9.26 -6.04 0.06
N GLY A 361 9.31 -6.10 -1.27
CA GLY A 361 9.44 -4.94 -2.17
C GLY A 361 8.18 -4.64 -2.99
N GLU A 362 7.13 -5.47 -2.84
CA GLU A 362 5.95 -5.49 -3.71
C GLU A 362 4.95 -4.37 -3.38
N GLU A 363 4.87 -3.95 -2.11
CA GLU A 363 3.91 -2.93 -1.63
C GLU A 363 4.08 -1.54 -2.27
N LEU A 364 5.29 -1.20 -2.75
CA LEU A 364 5.56 0.09 -3.38
C LEU A 364 5.00 0.19 -4.81
N PHE A 365 4.87 -0.94 -5.50
CA PHE A 365 4.44 -1.00 -6.89
C PHE A 365 2.99 -1.47 -7.08
N SER A 366 2.29 -1.87 -6.02
CA SER A 366 0.88 -2.27 -6.08
C SER A 366 -0.09 -1.21 -6.64
N PRO A 367 0.09 0.11 -6.41
CA PRO A 367 -0.79 1.12 -7.02
C PRO A 367 -0.64 1.22 -8.56
N PRO A 368 0.57 1.23 -9.14
CA PRO A 368 0.77 1.07 -10.59
C PRO A 368 0.11 -0.18 -11.20
N GLU A 369 0.08 -1.34 -10.53
CA GLU A 369 -0.55 -2.58 -11.05
C GLU A 369 -2.04 -2.40 -11.39
N ARG A 370 -2.73 -1.48 -10.70
CA ARG A 370 -4.15 -1.18 -10.96
C ARG A 370 -4.40 -0.40 -12.24
N ILE A 371 -3.34 0.08 -12.88
CA ILE A 371 -3.38 0.95 -14.05
C ILE A 371 -2.71 0.28 -15.24
N PHE A 372 -1.62 -0.42 -15.01
CA PHE A 372 -0.83 -1.08 -16.04
C PHE A 372 -1.02 -2.58 -16.03
N GLN A 373 -0.75 -3.19 -17.18
CA GLN A 373 -0.82 -4.63 -17.35
C GLN A 373 0.31 -5.30 -16.55
N VAL A 374 -0.04 -6.35 -15.82
CA VAL A 374 0.91 -7.23 -15.12
C VAL A 374 0.84 -8.59 -15.80
N PHE A 375 1.99 -9.09 -16.23
CA PHE A 375 2.19 -10.41 -16.83
C PHE A 375 2.36 -11.44 -15.71
N SER A 376 1.58 -12.52 -15.78
CA SER A 376 1.74 -13.64 -14.85
C SER A 376 3.11 -14.29 -15.05
N THR A 377 3.93 -14.28 -14.01
CA THR A 377 5.13 -15.11 -13.93
C THR A 377 4.68 -16.52 -13.58
N GLU A 378 4.21 -17.29 -14.57
CA GLU A 378 4.14 -18.74 -14.38
C GLU A 378 5.58 -19.22 -14.12
N LEU A 379 5.86 -19.60 -12.87
CA LEU A 379 6.96 -20.49 -12.53
C LEU A 379 6.80 -21.70 -13.45
N THR A 380 7.61 -21.75 -14.50
CA THR A 380 7.87 -22.97 -15.27
C THR A 380 8.47 -23.98 -14.30
N SER A 381 7.60 -24.71 -13.61
CA SER A 381 7.95 -25.94 -12.94
C SER A 381 8.14 -26.96 -14.05
N SER A 382 9.39 -27.06 -14.50
CA SER A 382 9.82 -28.02 -15.52
C SER A 382 9.48 -29.43 -15.05
N LEU A 383 8.76 -30.16 -15.91
CA LEU A 383 8.58 -31.61 -15.87
C LEU A 383 9.91 -32.36 -16.00
#